data_AF-A0A0G4FZD9-F1
#
_entry.id   AF-A0A0G4FZD9-F1
#
_cell.length_a   1.000
_cell.length_b   1.000
_cell.length_c   1.000
_cell.angle_alpha   90.00
_cell.angle_beta   90.00
_cell.angle_gamma   90.00
#
_symmetry.space_group_name_H-M   'P 1'
#
loop_
_entity.id
_entity.type
_entity.pdbx_description
1 polymer ?
#
loop_
_entity_poly.entity_id
_entity_poly.type
_entity_poly.pdbx_seq_one_letter_code
_entity_poly.pdbx_strand_id
1 'polypeptide(L)'
;MIKDMCSTADEVTLRCGGRPLDQSWAGLLVFTKATTLSVRGLTSSRALSSVPQWMAAKSDTTGGNRHLPNITSLVLDLGVCDGVPVGLDGPGTLLGTLDRLTTVSLTRLPNLGVAAFCLSQLPPTAKLESVKVQTRASVCSSEVLAISDCARYPHIASMTVEVINSNTMSGLASGVALIAAVRPATVCLKATVYLTSLHDREGGEGREAEFRREVEQCIDQAEKAHYGLIADLSRAGDDDDDDEEGYPPRVELQLVRLPTHS
;
A
#
# COMPACT_ATOMS: atom_id res chain seq x y z
N MET A 1 -20.52 -11.00 -28.73
CA MET A 1 -20.65 -11.56 -27.36
C MET A 1 -19.50 -11.14 -26.44
N ILE A 2 -18.25 -11.60 -26.62
CA ILE A 2 -17.13 -11.21 -25.71
C ILE A 2 -16.84 -9.71 -25.75
N LYS A 3 -16.73 -9.12 -26.96
CA LYS A 3 -16.51 -7.67 -27.11
C LYS A 3 -17.62 -6.84 -26.47
N ASP A 4 -18.87 -7.28 -26.62
CA ASP A 4 -20.03 -6.59 -26.03
C ASP A 4 -19.93 -6.62 -24.51
N MET A 5 -19.63 -7.78 -23.91
CA MET A 5 -19.42 -7.93 -22.47
C MET A 5 -18.29 -7.02 -21.97
N CYS A 6 -17.15 -6.98 -22.65
CA CYS A 6 -16.02 -6.11 -22.28
C CYS A 6 -16.39 -4.63 -22.36
N SER A 7 -17.17 -4.24 -23.38
CA SER A 7 -17.61 -2.85 -23.58
C SER A 7 -18.63 -2.37 -22.54
N THR A 8 -19.27 -3.28 -21.83
CA THR A 8 -20.29 -2.98 -20.81
C THR A 8 -19.85 -3.23 -19.38
N ALA A 9 -18.71 -3.90 -19.16
CA ALA A 9 -18.24 -4.20 -17.82
C ALA A 9 -17.73 -2.93 -17.10
N ASP A 10 -18.22 -2.71 -15.88
CA ASP A 10 -17.82 -1.60 -15.02
C ASP A 10 -16.57 -1.93 -14.18
N GLU A 11 -16.30 -3.22 -13.99
CA GLU A 11 -15.17 -3.71 -13.19
C GLU A 11 -14.42 -4.85 -13.88
N VAL A 12 -13.10 -4.87 -13.70
CA VAL A 12 -12.22 -5.91 -14.22
C VAL A 12 -11.41 -6.51 -13.09
N THR A 13 -11.44 -7.84 -12.98
CA THR A 13 -10.56 -8.57 -12.05
C THR A 13 -9.58 -9.45 -12.81
N LEU A 14 -8.29 -9.17 -12.69
CA LEU A 14 -7.20 -10.02 -13.16
C LEU A 14 -6.75 -10.94 -12.02
N ARG A 15 -6.92 -12.25 -12.21
CA ARG A 15 -6.45 -13.27 -11.26
C ARG A 15 -5.14 -13.87 -11.77
N CYS A 16 -4.08 -13.71 -10.99
CA CYS A 16 -2.74 -14.14 -11.31
C CYS A 16 -2.40 -15.51 -10.69
N GLY A 17 -1.29 -16.11 -11.13
CA GLY A 17 -0.78 -17.41 -10.67
C GLY A 17 -0.86 -18.53 -11.73
N GLY A 18 -1.54 -18.28 -12.84
CA GLY A 18 -1.61 -19.18 -14.01
C GLY A 18 -0.64 -18.79 -15.13
N ARG A 19 -0.89 -19.30 -16.34
CA ARG A 19 -0.23 -18.80 -17.55
C ARG A 19 -0.84 -17.44 -17.93
N PRO A 20 -0.04 -16.46 -18.41
CA PRO A 20 -0.59 -15.22 -18.94
C PRO A 20 -1.56 -15.50 -20.08
N LEU A 21 -2.59 -14.66 -20.19
CA LEU A 21 -3.47 -14.68 -21.36
C LEU A 21 -2.66 -14.35 -22.62
N ASP A 22 -2.83 -15.18 -23.64
CA ASP A 22 -2.14 -15.02 -24.92
C ASP A 22 -2.48 -13.69 -25.61
N GLN A 23 -1.54 -13.19 -26.42
CA GLN A 23 -1.68 -11.95 -27.18
C GLN A 23 -2.93 -11.91 -28.07
N SER A 24 -3.42 -13.07 -28.53
CA SER A 24 -4.65 -13.19 -29.32
C SER A 24 -5.90 -12.61 -28.63
N TRP A 25 -5.90 -12.50 -27.30
CA TRP A 25 -7.00 -11.91 -26.54
C TRP A 25 -6.99 -10.38 -26.53
N ALA A 26 -5.86 -9.74 -26.84
CA ALA A 26 -5.69 -8.28 -26.69
C ALA A 26 -6.74 -7.49 -27.49
N GLY A 27 -7.04 -7.91 -28.72
CA GLY A 27 -8.03 -7.24 -29.58
C GLY A 27 -9.49 -7.47 -29.16
N LEU A 28 -9.75 -8.41 -28.25
CA LEU A 28 -11.08 -8.73 -27.74
C LEU A 28 -11.34 -8.08 -26.38
N LEU A 29 -10.32 -7.98 -25.54
CA LEU A 29 -10.40 -7.53 -24.16
C LEU A 29 -10.06 -6.04 -24.06
N VAL A 30 -11.03 -5.20 -24.45
CA VAL A 30 -10.97 -3.73 -24.28
C VAL A 30 -12.18 -3.30 -23.46
N PHE A 31 -11.91 -2.80 -22.25
CA PHE A 31 -12.92 -2.48 -21.25
C PHE A 31 -13.12 -0.97 -21.16
N THR A 32 -13.88 -0.43 -22.12
CA THR A 32 -14.05 1.02 -22.26
C THR A 32 -14.94 1.64 -21.18
N LYS A 33 -15.79 0.87 -20.50
CA LYS A 33 -16.61 1.38 -19.39
C LYS A 33 -16.03 1.10 -18.01
N ALA A 34 -15.06 0.21 -17.90
CA ALA A 34 -14.54 -0.17 -16.60
C ALA A 34 -13.81 0.99 -15.93
N THR A 35 -14.16 1.24 -14.67
CA THR A 35 -13.52 2.25 -13.81
C THR A 35 -12.67 1.62 -12.71
N THR A 36 -12.90 0.34 -12.42
CA THR A 36 -12.22 -0.39 -11.34
C THR A 36 -11.44 -1.57 -11.87
N LEU A 37 -10.15 -1.64 -11.49
CA LEU A 37 -9.28 -2.79 -11.74
C LEU A 37 -8.86 -3.43 -10.42
N SER A 38 -9.12 -4.73 -10.27
CA SER A 38 -8.56 -5.56 -9.19
C SER A 38 -7.52 -6.53 -9.76
N VAL A 39 -6.29 -6.49 -9.27
CA VAL A 39 -5.26 -7.49 -9.59
C VAL A 39 -4.99 -8.31 -8.33
N ARG A 40 -5.25 -9.61 -8.41
CA ARG A 40 -5.20 -10.52 -7.24
C ARG A 40 -4.29 -11.71 -7.48
N GLY A 41 -3.73 -12.22 -6.40
CA GLY A 41 -2.97 -13.48 -6.41
C GLY A 41 -1.54 -13.30 -6.91
N LEU A 42 -0.91 -12.15 -6.65
CA LEU A 42 0.49 -11.87 -7.00
C LEU A 42 1.46 -12.47 -5.97
N THR A 43 1.25 -13.73 -5.58
CA THR A 43 1.89 -14.36 -4.41
C THR A 43 3.28 -14.95 -4.67
N SER A 44 3.80 -14.85 -5.89
CA SER A 44 5.11 -15.41 -6.28
C SER A 44 5.64 -14.71 -7.52
N SER A 45 6.94 -14.86 -7.80
CA SER A 45 7.55 -14.38 -9.05
C SER A 45 6.85 -14.93 -10.30
N ARG A 46 6.41 -16.19 -10.27
CA ARG A 46 5.59 -16.80 -11.33
C ARG A 46 4.22 -16.12 -11.47
N ALA A 47 3.59 -15.75 -10.35
CA ALA A 47 2.33 -15.03 -10.40
C ALA A 47 2.50 -13.61 -10.96
N LEU A 48 3.61 -12.95 -10.66
CA LEU A 48 3.94 -11.63 -11.21
C LEU A 48 4.12 -11.67 -12.73
N SER A 49 4.79 -12.72 -13.23
CA SER A 49 4.94 -12.92 -14.68
C SER A 49 3.64 -13.35 -15.38
N SER A 50 2.57 -13.67 -14.65
CA SER A 50 1.27 -14.02 -15.21
C SER A 50 0.43 -12.82 -15.65
N VAL A 51 0.85 -11.59 -15.32
CA VAL A 51 0.23 -10.36 -15.86
C VAL A 51 0.52 -10.27 -17.36
N PRO A 52 -0.50 -10.27 -18.24
CA PRO A 52 -0.27 -10.22 -19.67
C PRO A 52 0.36 -8.89 -20.09
N GLN A 53 1.46 -8.94 -20.85
CA GLN A 53 2.18 -7.73 -21.28
C GLN A 53 1.31 -6.80 -22.12
N TRP A 54 0.40 -7.34 -22.94
CA TRP A 54 -0.51 -6.54 -23.75
C TRP A 54 -1.47 -5.70 -22.92
N MET A 55 -1.77 -6.07 -21.67
CA MET A 55 -2.60 -5.24 -20.81
C MET A 55 -1.94 -3.91 -20.48
N ALA A 56 -0.61 -3.81 -20.57
CA ALA A 56 0.15 -2.58 -20.40
C ALA A 56 0.39 -1.83 -21.72
N ALA A 57 -0.27 -2.22 -22.82
CA ALA A 57 -0.15 -1.50 -24.08
C ALA A 57 -0.75 -0.09 -23.96
N LYS A 58 0.00 0.91 -24.40
CA LYS A 58 -0.48 2.30 -24.48
C LYS A 58 -1.31 2.52 -25.75
N SER A 59 -2.24 3.44 -25.68
CA SER A 59 -3.01 3.94 -26.81
C SER A 59 -2.18 4.97 -27.58
N ASP A 60 -2.09 4.79 -28.91
CA ASP A 60 -1.38 5.73 -29.79
C ASP A 60 -2.00 7.14 -29.81
N THR A 61 -3.27 7.27 -29.42
CA THR A 61 -4.01 8.53 -29.48
C THR A 61 -4.04 9.29 -28.16
N THR A 62 -4.09 8.58 -27.02
CA THR A 62 -4.22 9.19 -25.69
C THR A 62 -2.96 9.07 -24.84
N GLY A 63 -2.03 8.16 -25.19
CA GLY A 63 -0.86 7.84 -24.36
C GLY A 63 -1.16 7.02 -23.09
N GLY A 64 -2.43 6.94 -22.69
CA GLY A 64 -2.92 6.11 -21.58
C GLY A 64 -3.11 4.64 -21.96
N ASN A 65 -3.64 3.83 -21.04
CA ASN A 65 -3.83 2.40 -21.26
C ASN A 65 -4.85 2.12 -22.38
N ARG A 66 -4.48 1.28 -23.34
CA ARG A 66 -5.35 0.92 -24.50
C ARG A 66 -6.54 0.04 -24.10
N HIS A 67 -6.33 -0.88 -23.17
CA HIS A 67 -7.31 -1.93 -22.82
C HIS A 67 -8.20 -1.53 -21.65
N LEU A 68 -7.73 -0.59 -20.83
CA LEU A 68 -8.33 -0.14 -19.59
C LEU A 68 -8.32 1.40 -19.51
N PRO A 69 -8.89 2.11 -20.51
CA PRO A 69 -8.67 3.55 -20.70
C PRO A 69 -9.32 4.45 -19.65
N ASN A 70 -10.25 3.94 -18.84
CA ASN A 70 -11.06 4.72 -17.91
C ASN A 70 -10.89 4.29 -16.45
N ILE A 71 -9.85 3.52 -16.13
CA ILE A 71 -9.60 3.08 -14.76
C ILE A 71 -9.20 4.26 -13.88
N THR A 72 -10.02 4.51 -12.86
CA THR A 72 -9.80 5.52 -11.82
C THR A 72 -9.52 4.87 -10.47
N SER A 73 -9.91 3.60 -10.29
CA SER A 73 -9.71 2.84 -9.06
C SER A 73 -8.92 1.56 -9.29
N LEU A 74 -7.88 1.37 -8.49
CA LEU A 74 -7.02 0.19 -8.52
C LEU A 74 -6.97 -0.50 -7.17
N VAL A 75 -7.14 -1.81 -7.17
CA VAL A 75 -6.84 -2.68 -6.02
C VAL A 75 -5.76 -3.66 -6.42
N LEU A 76 -4.57 -3.54 -5.81
CA LEU A 76 -3.53 -4.55 -5.89
C LEU A 76 -3.52 -5.38 -4.61
N ASP A 77 -3.62 -6.68 -4.82
CA ASP A 77 -3.71 -7.65 -3.75
C ASP A 77 -2.64 -8.71 -3.95
N LEU A 78 -1.54 -8.54 -3.22
CA LEU A 78 -0.33 -9.33 -3.42
C LEU A 78 -0.41 -10.70 -2.72
N GLY A 79 -1.25 -10.84 -1.70
CA GLY A 79 -1.23 -11.97 -0.80
C GLY A 79 0.07 -12.01 0.03
N VAL A 80 0.02 -12.71 1.17
CA VAL A 80 1.16 -12.80 2.08
C VAL A 80 2.19 -13.73 1.45
N CYS A 81 3.33 -13.18 1.00
CA CYS A 81 4.44 -13.95 0.43
C CYS A 81 5.53 -14.17 1.47
N ASP A 82 6.02 -15.41 1.61
CA ASP A 82 7.21 -15.73 2.43
C ASP A 82 8.55 -15.36 1.75
N GLY A 83 8.50 -14.55 0.69
CA GLY A 83 9.67 -14.10 -0.05
C GLY A 83 9.40 -12.78 -0.74
N VAL A 84 10.33 -11.83 -0.62
CA VAL A 84 10.26 -10.53 -1.31
C VAL A 84 10.31 -10.80 -2.81
N PRO A 85 9.27 -10.45 -3.58
CA PRO A 85 9.35 -10.60 -5.02
C PRO A 85 10.38 -9.61 -5.57
N VAL A 86 11.54 -10.12 -5.94
CA VAL A 86 12.51 -9.39 -6.76
C VAL A 86 11.88 -9.23 -8.15
N GLY A 87 11.55 -7.99 -8.52
CA GLY A 87 10.99 -7.64 -9.82
C GLY A 87 9.47 -7.68 -9.86
N LEU A 88 8.85 -6.49 -9.88
CA LEU A 88 7.42 -6.31 -10.15
C LEU A 88 7.19 -5.90 -11.62
N ASP A 89 8.07 -6.28 -12.55
CA ASP A 89 8.10 -5.72 -13.91
C ASP A 89 6.77 -5.84 -14.66
N GLY A 90 6.05 -6.96 -14.49
CA GLY A 90 4.72 -7.16 -15.07
C GLY A 90 3.69 -6.17 -14.54
N PRO A 91 3.32 -6.22 -13.24
CA PRO A 91 2.42 -5.25 -12.64
C PRO A 91 2.90 -3.81 -12.78
N GLY A 92 4.20 -3.55 -12.60
CA GLY A 92 4.80 -2.23 -12.69
C GLY A 92 4.60 -1.58 -14.06
N THR A 93 4.82 -2.34 -15.14
CA THR A 93 4.54 -1.85 -16.50
C THR A 93 3.06 -1.51 -16.68
N LEU A 94 2.16 -2.34 -16.15
CA LEU A 94 0.72 -2.06 -16.17
C LEU A 94 0.40 -0.76 -15.41
N LEU A 95 0.93 -0.58 -14.20
CA LEU A 95 0.75 0.63 -13.38
C LEU A 95 1.19 1.89 -14.10
N GLY A 96 2.32 1.84 -14.80
CA GLY A 96 2.86 2.97 -15.58
C GLY A 96 2.01 3.39 -16.79
N THR A 97 0.92 2.69 -17.07
CA THR A 97 -0.02 3.04 -18.15
C THR A 97 -1.38 3.53 -17.67
N LEU A 98 -1.67 3.43 -16.36
CA LEU A 98 -2.94 3.85 -15.77
C LEU A 98 -2.86 5.33 -15.35
N ASP A 99 -3.04 6.22 -16.32
CA ASP A 99 -2.86 7.68 -16.20
C ASP A 99 -4.03 8.42 -15.54
N ARG A 100 -5.19 7.77 -15.40
CA ARG A 100 -6.41 8.36 -14.81
C ARG A 100 -6.70 7.94 -13.37
N LEU A 101 -5.77 7.23 -12.73
CA LEU A 101 -5.96 6.79 -11.35
C LEU A 101 -6.15 7.98 -10.41
N THR A 102 -7.19 7.87 -9.58
CA THR A 102 -7.44 8.76 -8.43
C THR A 102 -7.41 7.98 -7.12
N THR A 103 -7.71 6.68 -7.16
CA THR A 103 -7.73 5.82 -5.96
C THR A 103 -6.89 4.57 -6.15
N VAL A 104 -6.05 4.27 -5.15
CA VAL A 104 -5.19 3.09 -5.13
C VAL A 104 -5.29 2.39 -3.78
N SER A 105 -5.54 1.09 -3.79
CA SER A 105 -5.51 0.23 -2.61
C SER A 105 -4.49 -0.87 -2.79
N LEU A 106 -3.44 -0.86 -1.97
CA LEU A 106 -2.39 -1.87 -1.91
C LEU A 106 -2.62 -2.69 -0.65
N THR A 107 -3.03 -3.94 -0.79
CA THR A 107 -3.46 -4.77 0.34
C THR A 107 -2.65 -6.04 0.46
N ARG A 108 -2.57 -6.55 1.70
CA ARG A 108 -1.84 -7.77 2.06
C ARG A 108 -0.39 -7.75 1.57
N LEU A 109 0.25 -6.58 1.67
CA LEU A 109 1.64 -6.41 1.28
C LEU A 109 2.58 -7.20 2.21
N PRO A 110 3.69 -7.73 1.67
CA PRO A 110 4.72 -8.36 2.50
C PRO A 110 5.53 -7.33 3.30
N ASN A 111 5.71 -6.11 2.76
CA ASN A 111 6.31 -4.97 3.45
C ASN A 111 5.92 -3.64 2.78
N LEU A 112 6.24 -2.52 3.45
CA LEU A 112 5.95 -1.17 2.96
C LEU A 112 6.88 -0.68 1.84
N GLY A 113 8.06 -1.28 1.66
CA GLY A 113 8.94 -1.00 0.53
C GLY A 113 8.31 -1.39 -0.82
N VAL A 114 7.53 -2.46 -0.84
CA VAL A 114 6.73 -2.84 -2.01
C VAL A 114 5.65 -1.79 -2.31
N ALA A 115 5.07 -1.16 -1.29
CA ALA A 115 4.13 -0.06 -1.49
C ALA A 115 4.81 1.13 -2.19
N ALA A 116 6.00 1.52 -1.71
CA ALA A 116 6.80 2.56 -2.32
C ALA A 116 7.11 2.22 -3.80
N PHE A 117 7.59 1.01 -4.08
CA PHE A 117 7.84 0.59 -5.46
C PHE A 117 6.59 0.70 -6.34
N CYS A 118 5.45 0.15 -5.91
CA CYS A 118 4.21 0.21 -6.69
C CYS A 118 3.80 1.65 -7.01
N LEU A 119 3.89 2.55 -6.01
CA LEU A 119 3.58 3.96 -6.20
C LEU A 119 4.58 4.67 -7.11
N SER A 120 5.86 4.27 -7.12
CA SER A 120 6.87 4.84 -8.01
C SER A 120 6.71 4.40 -9.47
N GLN A 121 5.97 3.32 -9.73
CA GLN A 121 5.65 2.89 -11.11
C GLN A 121 4.50 3.68 -11.72
N LEU A 122 3.72 4.40 -10.91
CA LEU A 122 2.62 5.22 -11.41
C LEU A 122 3.17 6.42 -12.19
N PRO A 123 2.43 6.92 -13.20
CA PRO A 123 2.80 8.15 -13.89
C PRO A 123 2.98 9.31 -12.88
N PRO A 124 4.10 10.05 -12.89
CA PRO A 124 4.30 11.17 -11.97
C PRO A 124 3.25 12.30 -12.09
N THR A 125 2.56 12.35 -13.23
CA THR A 125 1.45 13.28 -13.51
C THR A 125 0.13 12.85 -12.88
N ALA A 126 0.02 11.62 -12.36
CA ALA A 126 -1.18 11.15 -11.70
C ALA A 126 -1.45 11.97 -10.43
N LYS A 127 -2.72 12.28 -10.21
CA LYS A 127 -3.20 13.01 -9.04
C LYS A 127 -4.10 12.08 -8.24
N LEU A 128 -3.51 11.39 -7.27
CA LEU A 128 -4.22 10.47 -6.41
C LEU A 128 -4.95 11.25 -5.32
N GLU A 129 -6.26 11.05 -5.23
CA GLU A 129 -7.10 11.58 -4.17
C GLU A 129 -6.95 10.74 -2.90
N SER A 130 -6.89 9.41 -3.05
CA SER A 130 -6.82 8.48 -1.93
C SER A 130 -5.92 7.28 -2.21
N VAL A 131 -5.00 7.02 -1.29
CA VAL A 131 -4.15 5.81 -1.29
C VAL A 131 -4.31 5.07 0.01
N LYS A 132 -4.67 3.78 -0.05
CA LYS A 132 -4.69 2.89 1.09
C LYS A 132 -3.57 1.86 0.95
N VAL A 133 -2.70 1.77 1.94
CA VAL A 133 -1.63 0.77 2.03
C VAL A 133 -1.87 -0.08 3.26
N GLN A 134 -1.90 -1.40 3.09
CA GLN A 134 -2.10 -2.35 4.18
C GLN A 134 -1.05 -3.46 4.11
N THR A 135 -0.30 -3.63 5.20
CA THR A 135 0.76 -4.64 5.35
C THR A 135 0.53 -5.49 6.59
N ARG A 136 1.05 -6.72 6.61
CA ARG A 136 1.12 -7.56 7.82
C ARG A 136 2.57 -7.62 8.30
N ALA A 137 2.83 -7.21 9.53
CA ALA A 137 4.20 -7.00 10.02
C ALA A 137 4.96 -8.29 10.40
N SER A 138 4.27 -9.44 10.52
CA SER A 138 4.89 -10.75 10.82
C SER A 138 5.94 -11.23 9.78
N VAL A 139 6.05 -10.58 8.62
CA VAL A 139 6.95 -10.97 7.52
C VAL A 139 8.08 -9.95 7.29
N CYS A 140 8.20 -8.95 8.17
CA CYS A 140 9.23 -7.91 8.08
C CYS A 140 10.61 -8.43 8.56
N SER A 141 11.15 -9.49 7.95
CA SER A 141 12.58 -9.77 8.06
C SER A 141 13.33 -8.80 7.17
N SER A 142 14.09 -7.91 7.82
CA SER A 142 15.31 -7.21 7.38
C SER A 142 15.48 -6.86 5.89
N GLU A 143 15.81 -5.59 5.66
CA GLU A 143 16.16 -4.97 4.37
C GLU A 143 14.97 -4.55 3.50
N VAL A 144 14.20 -3.60 4.01
CA VAL A 144 13.54 -2.63 3.12
C VAL A 144 14.67 -1.94 2.36
N LEU A 145 14.82 -2.26 1.07
CA LEU A 145 15.71 -1.53 0.17
C LEU A 145 15.42 -0.05 0.38
N ALA A 146 16.46 0.68 0.79
CA ALA A 146 16.44 2.12 0.99
C ALA A 146 15.58 2.74 -0.12
N ILE A 147 14.51 3.40 0.30
CA ILE A 147 13.55 4.01 -0.59
C ILE A 147 14.35 4.86 -1.57
N SER A 148 14.50 4.37 -2.80
CA SER A 148 15.51 4.90 -3.71
C SER A 148 15.21 6.38 -3.93
N ASP A 149 16.17 7.25 -3.62
CA ASP A 149 16.09 8.72 -3.76
C ASP A 149 15.77 9.19 -5.21
N CYS A 150 15.68 8.24 -6.16
CA CYS A 150 15.35 8.45 -7.56
C CYS A 150 13.85 8.33 -7.91
N ALA A 151 12.96 8.01 -6.97
CA ALA A 151 11.55 7.77 -7.27
C ALA A 151 10.73 9.07 -7.33
N ARG A 152 10.22 9.42 -8.53
CA ARG A 152 9.17 10.44 -8.68
C ARG A 152 7.81 9.82 -8.32
N TYR A 153 7.33 10.06 -7.10
CA TYR A 153 5.99 9.68 -6.70
C TYR A 153 4.93 10.62 -7.31
N PRO A 154 3.71 10.12 -7.59
CA PRO A 154 2.58 10.98 -7.96
C PRO A 154 2.17 11.89 -6.81
N HIS A 155 1.40 12.93 -7.11
CA HIS A 155 0.78 13.75 -6.06
C HIS A 155 -0.30 12.93 -5.35
N ILE A 156 -0.24 12.87 -4.02
CA ILE A 156 -1.21 12.16 -3.18
C ILE A 156 -1.86 13.13 -2.20
N ALA A 157 -3.18 13.31 -2.30
CA ALA A 157 -3.94 14.17 -1.39
C ALA A 157 -4.14 13.52 -0.02
N SER A 158 -4.52 12.24 0.02
CA SER A 158 -4.72 11.50 1.26
C SER A 158 -4.15 10.09 1.20
N MET A 159 -3.46 9.68 2.26
CA MET A 159 -2.88 8.35 2.38
C MET A 159 -3.26 7.71 3.72
N THR A 160 -3.73 6.47 3.70
CA THR A 160 -3.88 5.65 4.91
C THR A 160 -2.84 4.53 4.87
N VAL A 161 -2.02 4.41 5.90
CA VAL A 161 -1.05 3.32 6.07
C VAL A 161 -1.49 2.48 7.26
N GLU A 162 -1.78 1.21 7.01
CA GLU A 162 -2.30 0.27 8.02
C GLU A 162 -1.33 -0.90 8.20
N VAL A 163 -0.75 -1.03 9.38
CA VAL A 163 0.17 -2.10 9.78
C VAL A 163 -0.55 -3.04 10.74
N ILE A 164 -0.93 -4.21 10.24
CA ILE A 164 -1.74 -5.17 11.00
C ILE A 164 -0.85 -6.28 11.57
N ASN A 165 -1.22 -6.80 12.74
CA ASN A 165 -0.56 -7.93 13.40
C ASN A 165 0.94 -7.73 13.53
N SER A 166 1.33 -6.55 14.06
CA SER A 166 2.72 -6.28 14.37
C SER A 166 3.06 -6.84 15.74
N ASN A 167 4.08 -7.68 15.80
CA ASN A 167 4.65 -8.15 17.08
C ASN A 167 5.69 -7.16 17.62
N THR A 168 5.98 -6.09 16.85
CA THR A 168 7.02 -5.09 17.15
C THR A 168 6.55 -3.69 16.77
N MET A 169 7.16 -2.66 17.36
CA MET A 169 6.91 -1.26 16.98
C MET A 169 7.63 -0.83 15.70
N SER A 170 8.55 -1.66 15.16
CA SER A 170 9.28 -1.40 13.91
C SER A 170 8.37 -1.22 12.68
N GLY A 171 7.14 -1.73 12.74
CA GLY A 171 6.11 -1.50 11.73
C GLY A 171 5.71 -0.03 11.61
N LEU A 172 5.61 0.70 12.73
CA LEU A 172 5.25 2.11 12.75
C LEU A 172 6.37 2.98 12.14
N ALA A 173 7.62 2.73 12.54
CA ALA A 173 8.78 3.42 11.97
C ALA A 173 8.86 3.22 10.45
N SER A 174 8.56 2.00 9.96
CA SER A 174 8.49 1.72 8.52
C SER A 174 7.34 2.50 7.83
N GLY A 175 6.22 2.68 8.53
CA GLY A 175 5.11 3.53 8.10
C GLY A 175 5.54 4.99 7.92
N VAL A 176 6.21 5.55 8.93
CA VAL A 176 6.74 6.91 8.89
C VAL A 176 7.76 7.07 7.77
N ALA A 177 8.64 6.09 7.55
CA ALA A 177 9.60 6.11 6.44
C ALA A 177 8.91 6.15 5.06
N LEU A 178 7.84 5.38 4.86
CA LEU A 178 7.04 5.42 3.63
C LEU A 178 6.40 6.81 3.44
N ILE A 179 5.82 7.37 4.50
CA ILE A 179 5.18 8.70 4.49
C ILE A 179 6.20 9.80 4.14
N ALA A 180 7.39 9.71 4.72
CA ALA A 180 8.48 10.65 4.45
C ALA A 180 8.94 10.60 2.99
N ALA A 181 8.99 9.41 2.39
CA ALA A 181 9.40 9.26 1.00
C ALA A 181 8.33 9.68 -0.02
N VAL A 182 7.08 9.27 0.19
CA VAL A 182 5.99 9.49 -0.78
C VAL A 182 5.42 10.92 -0.66
N ARG A 183 5.56 11.54 0.51
CA ARG A 183 5.14 12.92 0.82
C ARG A 183 3.66 13.28 0.53
N PRO A 184 2.67 12.43 0.90
CA PRO A 184 1.25 12.78 0.80
C PRO A 184 0.89 14.06 1.56
N ALA A 185 -0.19 14.74 1.15
CA ALA A 185 -0.63 15.98 1.82
C ALA A 185 -1.25 15.69 3.21
N THR A 186 -2.06 14.64 3.33
CA THR A 186 -2.64 14.18 4.59
C THR A 186 -2.42 12.69 4.78
N VAL A 187 -2.27 12.26 6.03
CA VAL A 187 -1.99 10.87 6.38
C VAL A 187 -2.79 10.40 7.57
N CYS A 188 -3.24 9.15 7.52
CA CYS A 188 -3.69 8.39 8.67
C CYS A 188 -2.81 7.13 8.82
N LEU A 189 -1.96 7.10 9.84
CA LEU A 189 -1.12 5.95 10.18
C LEU A 189 -1.82 5.13 11.26
N LYS A 190 -2.11 3.86 10.95
CA LYS A 190 -2.77 2.91 11.83
C LYS A 190 -1.86 1.72 12.06
N ALA A 191 -1.70 1.29 13.30
CA ALA A 191 -1.07 0.02 13.63
C ALA A 191 -1.86 -0.73 14.69
N THR A 192 -1.96 -2.05 14.53
CA THR A 192 -2.44 -2.96 15.57
C THR A 192 -1.24 -3.77 16.06
N VAL A 193 -0.90 -3.60 17.33
CA VAL A 193 0.32 -4.17 17.91
C VAL A 193 -0.07 -5.21 18.95
N TYR A 194 0.37 -6.44 18.74
CA TYR A 194 0.21 -7.52 19.71
C TYR A 194 1.44 -7.48 20.61
N LEU A 195 1.29 -6.95 21.82
CA LEU A 195 2.36 -6.80 22.81
C LEU A 195 2.74 -8.14 23.47
N THR A 196 2.58 -9.28 22.78
CA THR A 196 3.03 -10.59 23.25
C THR A 196 4.56 -10.66 23.38
N SER A 197 5.28 -9.72 22.76
CA SER A 197 6.75 -9.61 22.82
C SER A 197 7.27 -8.81 24.02
N LEU A 198 6.38 -8.17 24.80
CA LEU A 198 6.75 -7.37 25.99
C LEU A 198 6.73 -8.20 27.29
N HIS A 199 6.92 -9.52 27.21
CA HIS A 199 7.00 -10.34 28.41
C HIS A 199 8.23 -9.97 29.25
N ASP A 200 7.94 -9.52 30.47
CA ASP A 200 8.71 -9.65 31.70
C ASP A 200 10.16 -9.17 31.66
N ARG A 201 10.36 -7.87 31.42
CA ARG A 201 11.49 -7.19 32.07
C ARG A 201 11.14 -6.95 33.53
N GLU A 202 11.57 -7.87 34.40
CA GLU A 202 11.59 -7.67 35.86
C GLU A 202 12.16 -6.27 36.17
N GLY A 203 11.30 -5.38 36.68
CA GLY A 203 11.67 -4.02 37.11
C GLY A 203 11.68 -2.93 36.03
N GLY A 204 11.11 -3.16 34.84
CA GLY A 204 11.00 -2.16 33.77
C GLY A 204 9.71 -1.31 33.81
N GLU A 205 9.73 -0.15 33.13
CA GLU A 205 8.55 0.70 32.88
C GLU A 205 7.35 -0.15 32.40
N GLY A 206 6.13 0.18 32.88
CA GLY A 206 4.93 -0.58 32.51
C GLY A 206 4.68 -0.57 31.00
N ARG A 207 4.02 -1.61 30.46
CA ARG A 207 3.69 -1.78 29.03
C ARG A 207 3.11 -0.52 28.37
N GLU A 208 2.31 0.21 29.13
CA GLU A 208 1.68 1.46 28.70
C GLU A 208 2.70 2.60 28.49
N ALA A 209 3.71 2.70 29.36
CA ALA A 209 4.76 3.72 29.24
C ALA A 209 5.67 3.44 28.04
N GLU A 210 6.02 2.18 27.79
CA GLU A 210 6.76 1.78 26.59
C GLU A 210 5.96 2.05 25.31
N PHE A 211 4.66 1.69 25.30
CA PHE A 211 3.76 2.01 24.19
C PHE A 211 3.72 3.51 23.91
N ARG A 212 3.53 4.34 24.96
CA ARG A 212 3.51 5.80 24.82
C ARG A 212 4.83 6.36 24.27
N ARG A 213 5.97 5.89 24.77
CA ARG A 213 7.30 6.29 24.30
C ARG A 213 7.50 6.00 22.81
N GLU A 214 7.06 4.85 22.33
CA GLU A 214 7.21 4.45 20.93
C GLU A 214 6.27 5.27 20.01
N VAL A 215 5.05 5.59 20.49
CA VAL A 215 4.14 6.52 19.79
C VAL A 215 4.76 7.91 19.70
N GLU A 216 5.32 8.44 20.79
CA GLU A 216 6.03 9.72 20.83
C GLU A 216 7.22 9.73 19.85
N GLN A 217 8.02 8.65 19.83
CA GLN A 217 9.12 8.53 18.87
C GLN A 217 8.65 8.55 17.41
N CYS A 218 7.48 7.96 17.12
CA CYS A 218 6.90 8.02 15.78
C CYS A 218 6.42 9.42 15.41
N ILE A 219 5.86 10.16 16.36
CA ILE A 219 5.47 11.57 16.20
C ILE A 219 6.73 12.40 15.91
N ASP A 220 7.79 12.27 16.71
CA ASP A 220 9.06 12.98 16.51
C ASP A 220 9.67 12.71 15.12
N GLN A 221 9.59 11.47 14.64
CA GLN A 221 10.07 11.10 13.30
C GLN A 221 9.20 11.75 12.20
N ALA A 222 7.89 11.79 12.39
CA ALA A 222 6.98 12.45 11.45
C ALA A 222 7.20 13.97 11.40
N GLU A 223 7.43 14.60 12.55
CA GLU A 223 7.77 16.03 12.65
C GLU A 223 9.08 16.36 11.94
N LYS A 224 10.12 15.53 12.12
CA LYS A 224 11.38 15.64 11.36
C LYS A 224 11.17 15.49 9.85
N ALA A 225 10.13 14.75 9.44
CA ALA A 225 9.71 14.62 8.04
C ALA A 225 8.76 15.74 7.57
N HIS A 226 8.59 16.81 8.35
CA HIS A 226 7.70 17.95 8.11
C HIS A 226 6.20 17.60 8.11
N TYR A 227 5.77 16.75 9.04
CA TYR A 227 4.36 16.51 9.33
C TYR A 227 3.99 16.98 10.74
N GLY A 228 2.84 17.63 10.87
CA GLY A 228 2.25 17.97 12.15
C GLY A 228 1.16 16.96 12.54
N LEU A 229 1.07 16.66 13.83
CA LEU A 229 0.00 15.84 14.40
C LEU A 229 -1.31 16.64 14.47
N ILE A 230 -2.38 16.09 13.89
CA ILE A 230 -3.75 16.62 13.99
C ILE A 230 -4.48 15.97 15.16
N ALA A 231 -4.39 14.64 15.26
CA ALA A 231 -5.07 13.86 16.28
C ALA A 231 -4.28 12.58 16.58
N ASP A 232 -4.16 12.26 17.86
CA ASP A 232 -3.73 10.97 18.37
C ASP A 232 -4.96 10.24 18.92
N LEU A 233 -5.33 9.14 18.27
CA LEU A 233 -6.45 8.26 18.65
C LEU A 233 -5.94 6.91 19.17
N SER A 234 -4.67 6.86 19.57
CA SER A 234 -4.02 5.66 20.07
C SER A 234 -4.61 5.21 21.40
N ARG A 235 -4.67 3.90 21.60
CA ARG A 235 -5.15 3.25 22.82
C ARG A 235 -4.18 2.15 23.18
N ALA A 236 -3.64 2.22 24.39
CA ALA A 236 -3.12 1.02 25.04
C ALA A 236 -4.32 0.09 25.27
N GLY A 237 -4.20 -1.19 24.93
CA GLY A 237 -5.28 -2.15 25.15
C GLY A 237 -5.62 -2.27 26.63
N ASP A 238 -6.85 -2.67 26.93
CA ASP A 238 -7.30 -2.91 28.31
C ASP A 238 -7.03 -4.37 28.70
N ASP A 239 -6.23 -4.59 29.75
CA ASP A 239 -6.09 -5.88 30.43
C ASP A 239 -7.23 -5.95 31.49
N ASP A 240 -8.50 -6.07 31.08
CA ASP A 240 -9.55 -6.41 32.04
C ASP A 240 -9.52 -7.93 32.28
N ASP A 241 -9.14 -8.28 33.51
CA ASP A 241 -9.19 -9.61 34.08
C ASP A 241 -10.63 -10.15 34.03
N ASP A 242 -10.75 -11.43 33.68
CA ASP A 242 -11.97 -12.26 33.68
C ASP A 242 -12.95 -12.00 32.51
N ASP A 243 -12.82 -12.85 31.49
CA ASP A 243 -13.77 -13.18 30.41
C ASP A 243 -13.74 -12.33 29.11
N GLU A 244 -13.30 -13.00 28.02
CA GLU A 244 -13.44 -12.66 26.59
C GLU A 244 -12.67 -11.45 25.99
N GLU A 245 -11.59 -11.77 25.25
CA GLU A 245 -10.95 -10.96 24.19
C GLU A 245 -10.64 -9.48 24.51
N GLY A 246 -9.64 -9.24 25.37
CA GLY A 246 -9.02 -7.91 25.49
C GLY A 246 -8.60 -7.34 24.12
N TYR A 247 -8.96 -6.07 23.86
CA TYR A 247 -8.66 -5.41 22.59
C TYR A 247 -7.14 -5.19 22.44
N PRO A 248 -6.51 -5.59 21.33
CA PRO A 248 -5.08 -5.36 21.15
C PRO A 248 -4.78 -3.87 21.09
N PRO A 249 -3.64 -3.43 21.67
CA PRO A 249 -3.16 -2.06 21.56
C PRO A 249 -3.17 -1.55 20.13
N ARG A 250 -3.64 -0.32 19.96
CA ARG A 250 -3.86 0.29 18.66
C ARG A 250 -3.25 1.68 18.61
N VAL A 251 -2.42 1.93 17.61
CA VAL A 251 -1.91 3.25 17.28
C VAL A 251 -2.73 3.81 16.12
N GLU A 252 -3.22 5.03 16.25
CA GLU A 252 -3.87 5.76 15.16
C GLU A 252 -3.48 7.24 15.20
N LEU A 253 -2.59 7.64 14.30
CA LEU A 253 -2.08 9.00 14.18
C LEU A 253 -2.63 9.65 12.91
N GLN A 254 -3.23 10.83 13.05
CA GLN A 254 -3.62 11.68 11.92
C GLN A 254 -2.59 12.78 11.75
N LEU A 255 -1.94 12.83 10.58
CA LEU A 255 -0.83 13.73 10.29
C LEU A 255 -1.15 14.58 9.06
N VAL A 256 -0.65 15.82 9.04
CA VAL A 256 -0.73 16.72 7.89
C VAL A 256 0.62 17.26 7.53
N ARG A 257 0.90 17.35 6.23
CA ARG A 257 2.16 17.92 5.75
C ARG A 257 2.20 19.42 6.04
N LEU A 258 3.26 19.86 6.70
CA LEU A 258 3.47 21.27 7.03
C LEU A 258 4.03 22.02 5.80
N PRO A 259 3.71 23.32 5.65
CA PRO A 259 4.36 24.15 4.66
C PRO A 259 5.87 24.18 4.92
N THR A 260 6.68 23.86 3.90
CA THR A 260 8.11 24.14 3.97
C THR A 260 8.27 25.65 3.83
N HIS A 261 8.61 26.36 4.92
CA HIS A 261 9.06 27.74 4.82
C HIS A 261 10.33 27.75 3.95
N SER A 262 10.19 28.30 2.75
CA SER A 262 11.26 28.53 1.77
C SER A 262 12.11 29.73 2.15
#